data_AF-A0A1Q8ZBA3-F1
#
_entry.id   AF-A0A1Q8ZBA3-F1
#
_cell.length_a   1.000
_cell.length_b   1.000
_cell.length_c   1.000
_cell.angle_alpha   90.00
_cell.angle_beta   90.00
_cell.angle_gamma   90.00
#
_symmetry.space_group_name_H-M   'P 1'
#
loop_
_entity.id
_entity.type
_entity.pdbx_description
1 polymer ?
#
loop_
_entity_poly.entity_id
_entity_poly.type
_entity_poly.pdbx_seq_one_letter_code
_entity_poly.pdbx_strand_id
1 'polypeptide(L)' 'MLQDPENFQEFTIVVRAKNEAEARTKAEVEAEKLCDAKTIAVSIGCQRKTKSGKFVCTLRIETRP' A
#
# COMPACT_ATOMS: atom_id res chain seq x y z
N MET A 1 25.04 3.27 16.51
CA MET A 1 23.67 3.58 16.07
C MET A 1 23.57 3.07 14.65
N LEU A 2 23.12 1.82 14.43
CA LEU A 2 22.83 1.36 13.08
C LEU A 2 21.52 2.03 12.66
N GLN A 3 21.60 2.99 11.74
CA GLN A 3 20.47 3.29 10.88
C GLN A 3 20.41 2.12 9.90
N ASP A 4 19.57 1.13 10.19
CA ASP A 4 19.19 0.14 9.18
C ASP A 4 18.75 0.93 7.94
N PRO A 5 19.33 0.70 6.75
CA PRO A 5 18.78 1.26 5.53
C PRO A 5 17.40 0.64 5.40
N GLU A 6 16.36 1.42 5.68
CA GLU A 6 14.99 0.99 5.54
C GLU A 6 14.79 0.53 4.09
N ASN A 7 14.87 -0.77 3.84
CA ASN A 7 14.53 -1.40 2.56
C ASN A 7 13.00 -1.34 2.30
N PHE A 8 12.32 -0.38 2.92
CA PHE A 8 10.89 -0.18 2.88
C PHE A 8 10.59 1.01 1.97
N GLN A 9 9.86 0.77 0.89
CA GLN A 9 9.26 1.82 0.08
C GLN A 9 7.80 1.96 0.45
N GLU A 10 7.39 3.18 0.77
CA GLU A 10 6.00 3.53 1.00
C GLU A 10 5.37 4.13 -0.26
N PHE A 11 4.31 3.51 -0.75
CA PHE A 11 3.53 3.99 -1.89
C PHE A 11 2.17 4.44 -1.42
N THR A 12 1.80 5.67 -1.77
CA THR A 12 0.45 6.18 -1.50
C THR A 12 -0.36 6.16 -2.79
N ILE A 13 -1.46 5.41 -2.78
CA ILE A 13 -2.40 5.34 -3.90
C ILE A 13 -3.77 5.84 -3.48
N VAL A 14 -4.49 6.45 -4.42
CA VAL A 14 -5.85 6.94 -4.19
C VAL A 14 -6.80 6.09 -5.01
N VAL A 15 -7.64 5.31 -4.33
CA VAL A 15 -8.62 4.45 -4.95
C VAL A 15 -10.03 4.98 -4.69
N ARG A 16 -10.89 4.90 -5.70
CA ARG A 16 -12.34 5.09 -5.52
C ARG A 16 -12.95 3.75 -5.16
N ALA A 17 -13.63 3.70 -4.02
CA ALA A 17 -14.28 2.49 -3.55
C ALA A 17 -15.55 2.84 -2.77
N LYS A 18 -16.50 1.91 -2.75
CA LYS A 18 -17.75 2.09 -1.98
C LYS A 18 -17.55 1.84 -0.48
N ASN A 19 -16.62 0.95 -0.14
CA ASN A 19 -16.30 0.56 1.23
C ASN A 19 -14.78 0.29 1.37
N GLU A 20 -14.33 0.11 2.62
CA GLU A 20 -12.91 -0.12 2.92
C GLU A 20 -12.41 -1.47 2.38
N ALA A 21 -13.25 -2.51 2.38
CA ALA A 21 -12.89 -3.81 1.84
C ALA A 21 -12.55 -3.73 0.34
N GLU A 22 -13.37 -3.05 -0.46
CA GLU A 22 -13.13 -2.84 -1.89
C GLU A 22 -11.91 -1.94 -2.12
N ALA A 23 -11.68 -0.94 -1.27
CA ALA A 23 -10.48 -0.11 -1.33
C ALA A 23 -9.22 -0.95 -1.08
N ARG A 24 -9.27 -1.82 -0.07
CA ARG A 24 -8.17 -2.71 0.30
C ARG A 24 -7.87 -3.72 -0.78
N THR A 25 -8.88 -4.38 -1.35
CA THR A 25 -8.67 -5.31 -2.48
C THR A 25 -8.05 -4.60 -3.68
N LYS A 26 -8.48 -3.38 -4.01
CA LYS A 26 -7.84 -2.60 -5.08
C LYS A 26 -6.41 -2.25 -4.73
N ALA A 27 -6.13 -1.90 -3.48
CA ALA A 27 -4.79 -1.60 -3.03
C ALA A 27 -3.88 -2.83 -3.01
N GLU A 28 -4.40 -4.01 -2.64
CA GLU A 28 -3.72 -5.30 -2.71
C GLU A 28 -3.30 -5.63 -4.15
N VAL A 29 -4.22 -5.49 -5.11
CA VAL A 29 -3.89 -5.71 -6.54
C VAL A 29 -2.81 -4.75 -7.05
N GLU A 30 -2.85 -3.49 -6.63
CA GLU A 30 -1.79 -2.54 -6.98
C GLU A 30 -0.47 -2.86 -6.27
N ALA A 31 -0.53 -3.35 -5.02
CA ALA A 31 0.64 -3.81 -4.28
C ALA A 31 1.30 -5.02 -4.95
N GLU A 32 0.52 -5.97 -5.45
CA GLU A 32 1.03 -7.12 -6.21
C GLU A 32 1.74 -6.70 -7.50
N LYS A 33 1.26 -5.63 -8.16
CA LYS A 33 1.95 -5.07 -9.34
C LYS A 33 3.24 -4.33 -8.99
N LEU A 34 3.30 -3.73 -7.80
CA LEU A 34 4.47 -3.03 -7.29
C LEU A 34 5.48 -4.00 -6.65
N CYS A 35 5.05 -5.20 -6.27
CA CYS A 35 5.89 -6.24 -5.74
C CYS A 35 6.44 -7.13 -6.87
N ASP A 36 7.68 -6.87 -7.28
CA ASP A 36 8.52 -7.79 -8.04
C ASP A 36 9.01 -8.98 -7.21
N ALA A 37 9.72 -9.93 -7.84
CA ALA A 37 10.27 -11.15 -7.21
C ALA A 37 11.21 -10.91 -6.00
N LYS A 38 11.65 -9.66 -5.76
CA LYS A 38 12.50 -9.25 -4.65
C LYS A 38 11.80 -8.34 -3.64
N THR A 39 10.51 -8.13 -3.76
CA THR A 39 9.75 -7.17 -2.94
C THR A 39 8.48 -7.81 -2.42
N ILE A 40 8.14 -7.53 -1.16
CA ILE A 40 6.95 -8.05 -0.50
C ILE A 40 6.15 -6.90 0.11
N ALA A 41 4.84 -6.87 -0.12
CA ALA A 41 3.96 -5.94 0.56
C ALA A 41 3.81 -6.39 2.02
N VAL A 42 4.35 -5.61 2.96
CA VAL A 42 4.32 -5.94 4.39
C VAL A 42 3.11 -5.33 5.09
N SER A 43 2.54 -4.25 4.56
CA SER A 43 1.37 -3.60 5.16
C SER A 43 0.57 -2.78 4.15
N ILE A 44 -0.76 -2.82 4.28
CA ILE A 44 -1.70 -2.05 3.46
C ILE A 44 -2.69 -1.35 4.40
N GLY A 45 -2.56 -0.03 4.51
CA GLY A 45 -3.45 0.79 5.32
C GLY A 45 -4.32 1.66 4.45
N CYS A 46 -5.64 1.42 4.42
CA CYS A 46 -6.59 2.27 3.69
C CYS A 46 -7.33 3.20 4.65
N GLN A 47 -7.26 4.50 4.40
CA GLN A 47 -8.00 5.52 5.14
C GLN A 47 -8.98 6.25 4.23
N ARG A 48 -10.24 6.32 4.67
CA ARG A 48 -11.27 7.09 3.98
C ARG A 48 -11.05 8.59 4.19
N LYS A 49 -10.35 9.26 3.27
CA LYS A 49 -10.10 10.72 3.40
C LYS A 49 -11.27 11.61 2.98
N THR A 50 -12.20 11.14 2.15
CA THR A 50 -13.23 12.04 1.59
C THR A 50 -14.66 11.57 1.83
N LYS A 51 -15.56 12.53 2.08
CA LYS A 51 -17.02 12.34 2.07
C LYS A 51 -17.54 11.84 0.70
N SER A 52 -16.72 11.86 -0.35
CA SER A 52 -17.05 11.49 -1.74
C SER A 52 -16.67 10.06 -2.15
N GLY A 53 -16.33 9.17 -1.21
CA GLY A 53 -16.03 7.76 -1.52
C GLY A 53 -14.63 7.51 -2.08
N LYS A 54 -13.67 8.39 -1.80
CA LYS A 54 -12.24 8.14 -2.08
C LYS A 54 -11.53 7.63 -0.83
N PHE A 55 -10.74 6.59 -1.01
CA PHE A 55 -9.86 6.00 -0.02
C PHE A 55 -8.41 6.27 -0.42
N VAL A 56 -7.60 6.65 0.55
CA VAL A 56 -6.16 6.77 0.39
C VAL A 56 -5.57 5.54 1.04
N CYS A 57 -4.94 4.70 0.23
CA CYS A 57 -4.28 3.50 0.70
C CYS A 57 -2.78 3.71 0.66
N THR A 58 -2.13 3.44 1.79
CA THR A 58 -0.68 3.43 1.94
C THR A 58 -0.21 1.98 1.92
N LEU A 59 0.69 1.68 0.99
CA LEU A 59 1.31 0.39 0.80
C LEU A 59 2.75 0.49 1.29
N ARG A 60 3.15 -0.38 2.22
CA ARG A 60 4.53 -0.50 2.65
C ARG A 60 5.11 -1.77 2.03
N ILE A 61 6.09 -1.61 1.16
CA ILE A 61 6.73 -2.70 0.42
C ILE A 61 8.17 -2.81 0.90
N GLU A 62 8.57 -4.00 1.33
CA GLU A 62 9.92 -4.32 1.77
C GLU A 62 10.67 -5.05 0.65
N THR A 63 11.90 -4.62 0.35
CA THR A 63 12.79 -5.30 -0.59
C THR A 63 13.64 -6.33 0.15
N ARG A 64 13.45 -7.61 -0.17
CA ARG A 64 14.25 -8.73 0.34
C ARG A 64 15.35 -9.06 -0.69
N PRO A 65 16.65 -9.03 -0.30
CA PRO A 65 17.76 -9.36 -1.19
C PRO A 65 17.81 -10.84 -1.59
#